data_AF-A0A6S6Z762-F1
#
_entry.id   AF-A0A6S6Z762-F1
#
_cell.length_a   1.000
_cell.length_b   1.000
_cell.length_c   1.000
_cell.angle_alpha   90.00
_cell.angle_beta   90.00
_cell.angle_gamma   90.00
#
_symmetry.space_group_name_H-M   'P 1'
#
loop_
_entity.id
_entity.type
_entity.pdbx_description
1 polymer ?
#
loop_
_entity_poly.entity_id
_entity_poly.type
_entity_poly.pdbx_seq_one_letter_code
_entity_poly.pdbx_strand_id
1 'polypeptide(L)'
;MLAEIGGWMVLAGVGGCGYLAWKGAVRTHRSVVFARVGALISLALSAVCFYAWYAQYLRWEFNELGRYYDPIEQVVYTDSGFVWVLPAGLLLAVGVIFAWRGWRR
;
A
#
# COMPACT_ATOMS: atom_id res chain seq x y z
N MET A 1 -14.91 -14.70 -11.11
CA MET A 1 -14.41 -13.87 -12.23
C MET A 1 -13.97 -12.46 -11.80
N LEU A 2 -14.78 -11.63 -11.14
CA LEU A 2 -14.35 -10.28 -10.74
C LEU A 2 -13.16 -10.25 -9.75
N ALA A 3 -13.10 -11.20 -8.82
CA ALA A 3 -12.00 -11.32 -7.86
C ALA A 3 -10.64 -11.66 -8.51
N GLU A 4 -10.64 -12.46 -9.58
CA GLU A 4 -9.42 -12.79 -10.33
C GLU A 4 -8.92 -11.59 -11.14
N ILE A 5 -9.82 -10.86 -11.80
CA ILE A 5 -9.48 -9.65 -12.56
C ILE A 5 -8.86 -8.60 -11.63
N GLY A 6 -9.41 -8.44 -10.42
CA GLY A 6 -8.82 -7.59 -9.38
C GLY A 6 -7.41 -8.00 -9.00
N GLY A 7 -7.16 -9.31 -8.83
CA GLY A 7 -5.82 -9.84 -8.55
C GLY A 7 -4.81 -9.55 -9.65
N TRP A 8 -5.19 -9.74 -10.92
CA TRP A 8 -4.34 -9.44 -12.07
C TRP A 8 -4.05 -7.95 -12.24
N MET A 9 -5.02 -7.08 -11.95
CA MET A 9 -4.82 -5.63 -11.98
C MET A 9 -3.87 -5.16 -10.86
N VAL A 10 -3.95 -5.75 -9.67
CA VAL A 10 -3.01 -5.48 -8.57
C VAL A 10 -1.61 -5.96 -8.94
N LEU A 11 -1.46 -7.16 -9.51
CA LEU A 11 -0.16 -7.67 -9.95
C LEU A 11 0.43 -6.84 -11.09
N ALA A 12 -0.38 -6.40 -12.05
CA ALA A 12 0.06 -5.50 -13.12
C ALA A 12 0.44 -4.12 -12.59
N GLY A 13 -0.31 -3.60 -11.61
CA GLY A 13 0.01 -2.35 -10.91
C GLY A 13 1.32 -2.44 -10.13
N VAL A 14 1.51 -3.48 -9.32
CA VAL A 14 2.73 -3.73 -8.55
C VAL A 14 3.93 -3.97 -9.48
N GLY A 15 3.75 -4.77 -10.53
CA GLY A 15 4.79 -5.05 -11.53
C GLY A 15 5.16 -3.80 -12.33
N GLY A 16 4.18 -3.00 -12.75
CA GLY A 16 4.37 -1.75 -13.46
C GLY A 16 5.07 -0.69 -12.61
N CYS A 17 4.61 -0.49 -11.36
CA CYS A 17 5.26 0.41 -10.41
C CYS A 17 6.68 -0.05 -10.08
N GLY A 18 6.89 -1.36 -9.89
CA GLY A 18 8.20 -1.95 -9.65
C GLY A 18 9.15 -1.77 -10.85
N TYR A 19 8.66 -1.97 -12.07
CA TYR A 19 9.43 -1.77 -13.30
C TYR A 19 9.77 -0.29 -13.55
N LEU A 20 8.84 0.64 -13.29
CA LEU A 20 9.10 2.07 -13.40
C LEU A 20 10.07 2.57 -12.31
N ALA A 21 9.94 2.07 -11.08
CA ALA A 21 10.88 2.34 -10.00
C ALA A 21 12.28 1.79 -10.30
N TRP A 22 12.37 0.57 -10.83
CA TRP A 22 13.62 -0.06 -11.27
C TRP A 22 14.25 0.72 -12.43
N LYS A 23 13.47 1.03 -13.47
CA LYS A 23 13.98 1.76 -14.64
C LYS A 23 14.39 3.20 -14.28
N GLY A 24 13.67 3.83 -13.35
CA GLY A 24 14.05 5.10 -12.74
C GLY A 24 15.36 4.97 -11.96
N ALA A 25 15.48 3.99 -11.08
CA ALA A 25 16.69 3.75 -10.29
C ALA A 25 17.93 3.48 -11.18
N VAL A 26 17.77 2.72 -12.27
CA VAL A 26 18.86 2.35 -13.19
C VAL A 26 19.24 3.51 -14.14
N ARG A 27 18.31 4.40 -14.50
CA ARG A 27 18.59 5.57 -15.37
C ARG A 27 19.03 6.83 -14.62
N THR A 28 18.89 6.90 -13.29
CA THR A 28 19.03 8.19 -12.60
C THR A 28 20.49 8.57 -12.36
N HIS A 29 21.01 9.36 -13.30
CA HIS A 29 21.97 10.41 -12.99
C HIS A 29 21.32 11.41 -12.01
N ARG A 30 21.69 11.30 -10.73
CA ARG A 30 21.96 12.42 -9.79
C ARG A 30 20.93 13.53 -9.49
N SER A 31 19.62 13.41 -9.72
CA SER A 31 18.67 14.47 -9.30
C SER A 31 18.03 14.20 -7.92
N VAL A 32 18.30 15.09 -6.95
CA VAL A 32 17.69 15.08 -5.59
C VAL A 32 16.16 15.25 -5.66
N VAL A 33 15.70 15.99 -6.66
CA VAL A 33 14.26 16.23 -6.90
C VAL A 33 13.54 14.91 -7.18
N PHE A 34 14.13 14.02 -7.99
CA PHE A 34 13.51 12.72 -8.29
C PHE A 34 13.37 11.85 -7.04
N ALA A 35 14.39 11.83 -6.17
CA ALA A 35 14.32 11.09 -4.91
C ALA A 35 13.23 11.64 -3.97
N ARG A 36 13.07 12.96 -3.89
CA ARG A 36 12.01 13.59 -3.07
C ARG A 36 10.62 13.31 -3.62
N VAL A 37 10.43 13.42 -4.93
CA VAL A 37 9.15 13.11 -5.59
C VAL A 37 8.79 11.63 -5.40
N GLY A 38 9.76 10.73 -5.58
CA GLY A 38 9.57 9.30 -5.33
C GLY A 38 9.18 9.01 -3.87
N ALA A 39 9.84 9.67 -2.91
CA ALA A 39 9.50 9.54 -1.49
C ALA A 39 8.05 9.98 -1.21
N LEU A 40 7.64 11.14 -1.73
CA LEU A 40 6.29 11.67 -1.54
C LEU A 40 5.21 10.76 -2.13
N ILE A 41 5.41 10.28 -3.35
CA ILE A 41 4.46 9.38 -4.01
C ILE A 41 4.34 8.07 -3.24
N SER A 42 5.46 7.47 -2.83
CA SER A 42 5.45 6.23 -2.05
C SER A 42 4.79 6.40 -0.68
N LEU A 43 5.03 7.53 0.01
CA LEU A 43 4.37 7.84 1.28
C LEU A 43 2.87 8.05 1.10
N ALA A 44 2.44 8.78 0.08
CA ALA A 44 1.02 9.00 -0.20
C ALA A 44 0.30 7.68 -0.49
N LEU A 45 0.87 6.83 -1.34
CA LEU A 45 0.31 5.51 -1.64
C LEU A 45 0.29 4.59 -0.41
N SER A 46 1.36 4.61 0.40
CA SER A 46 1.40 3.89 1.66
C SER A 46 0.26 4.31 2.59
N ALA A 47 0.02 5.62 2.74
CA ALA A 47 -1.05 6.16 3.56
C ALA A 47 -2.44 5.74 3.04
N VAL A 48 -2.67 5.75 1.73
CA VAL A 48 -3.93 5.28 1.13
C VAL A 48 -4.16 3.80 1.40
N CYS A 49 -3.16 2.94 1.19
CA CYS A 49 -3.26 1.51 1.49
C CYS A 49 -3.49 1.28 2.99
N PHE A 50 -2.80 2.01 3.86
CA PHE A 50 -3.00 1.91 5.30
C PHE A 50 -4.40 2.35 5.71
N TYR A 51 -4.94 3.43 5.12
CA TYR A 51 -6.30 3.87 5.36
C TYR A 51 -7.34 2.84 4.89
N ALA A 52 -7.13 2.22 3.73
CA ALA A 52 -7.98 1.13 3.26
C ALA A 52 -7.95 -0.07 4.23
N TRP A 53 -6.76 -0.44 4.72
CA TRP A 53 -6.64 -1.46 5.76
C TRP A 53 -7.37 -1.08 7.05
N TYR A 54 -7.21 0.17 7.48
CA TYR A 54 -7.85 0.69 8.68
C TYR A 54 -9.38 0.63 8.56
N ALA A 55 -9.92 1.18 7.47
CA ALA A 55 -11.35 1.28 7.25
C ALA A 55 -12.03 -0.09 7.11
N GLN A 56 -11.33 -1.07 6.54
CA GLN A 56 -11.88 -2.40 6.26
C GLN A 56 -11.65 -3.41 7.39
N TYR A 57 -10.65 -3.21 8.25
CA TYR A 57 -10.25 -4.23 9.22
C TYR A 57 -9.97 -3.69 10.62
N LEU A 58 -9.08 -2.70 10.78
CA LEU A 58 -8.69 -2.24 12.13
C LEU A 58 -9.78 -1.44 12.85
N ARG A 59 -10.66 -0.75 12.11
CA ARG A 59 -11.70 0.08 12.71
C ARG A 59 -12.75 -0.75 13.45
N TRP A 60 -12.89 -2.03 13.11
CA TRP A 60 -13.95 -2.88 13.66
C TRP A 60 -13.48 -3.62 14.90
N GLU A 61 -14.30 -3.58 15.94
CA GLU A 61 -14.09 -4.36 17.15
C GLU A 61 -14.71 -5.76 16.97
N PHE A 62 -13.84 -6.74 16.76
CA PHE A 62 -14.25 -8.13 16.73
C PHE A 62 -14.46 -8.64 18.16
N ASN A 63 -15.53 -9.41 18.37
CA ASN A 63 -15.81 -10.05 19.65
C ASN A 63 -14.82 -11.21 19.93
N GLU A 64 -14.99 -11.88 21.07
CA GLU A 64 -14.16 -13.04 21.48
C GLU A 64 -14.16 -14.19 20.46
N LEU A 65 -15.17 -14.27 19.59
CA LEU A 65 -15.30 -15.26 18.53
C LEU A 65 -14.69 -14.79 17.20
N GLY A 66 -14.07 -13.60 17.17
CA GLY A 66 -13.51 -13.01 15.95
C GLY A 66 -14.56 -12.52 14.97
N ARG A 67 -15.76 -12.15 15.45
CA ARG A 67 -16.89 -11.71 14.60
C ARG A 67 -17.26 -10.27 14.90
N TYR A 68 -17.51 -9.51 13.84
CA TYR A 68 -18.11 -8.18 13.91
C TYR A 68 -19.42 -8.20 13.13
N TYR A 69 -20.50 -7.69 13.74
CA TYR A 69 -21.80 -7.56 13.09
C TYR A 69 -22.05 -6.10 12.76
N ASP A 70 -22.27 -5.81 11.48
CA ASP A 70 -22.67 -4.49 11.03
C ASP A 70 -24.21 -4.38 11.07
N PRO A 71 -24.78 -3.52 11.95
CA PRO A 71 -26.22 -3.37 12.06
C PRO A 71 -26.86 -2.61 10.90
N ILE A 72 -26.08 -1.87 10.10
CA ILE A 72 -26.58 -1.11 8.94
C ILE A 72 -26.65 -2.06 7.74
N GLU A 73 -25.55 -2.76 7.46
CA GLU A 73 -25.47 -3.68 6.32
C GLU A 73 -26.08 -5.05 6.63
N GLN A 74 -26.34 -5.36 7.91
CA GLN A 74 -26.86 -6.65 8.39
C GLN A 74 -25.94 -7.83 8.02
N VAL A 75 -24.63 -7.58 7.91
CA VAL A 75 -23.60 -8.57 7.54
C VAL A 75 -22.69 -8.88 8.73
N VAL A 76 -22.24 -10.13 8.82
CA VAL A 76 -21.23 -10.57 9.79
C VAL A 76 -19.88 -10.71 9.10
N TYR A 77 -18.89 -9.95 9.57
CA TYR A 77 -17.50 -10.07 9.18
C TYR A 77 -16.78 -11.03 10.11
N THR A 78 -16.04 -11.98 9.53
CA THR A 78 -15.35 -13.06 10.26
C THR A 78 -13.84 -13.09 10.01
N ASP A 79 -13.32 -12.22 9.15
CA ASP A 79 -11.91 -12.25 8.76
C ASP A 79 -11.34 -10.82 8.74
N SER A 80 -10.17 -10.66 9.37
CA SER A 80 -9.38 -9.44 9.34
C SER A 80 -8.21 -9.65 8.37
N GLY A 81 -8.42 -9.29 7.10
CA GLY A 81 -7.45 -9.51 6.04
C GLY A 81 -6.21 -8.61 6.15
N PHE A 82 -5.03 -9.20 5.93
CA PHE A 82 -3.74 -8.47 5.85
C PHE A 82 -3.45 -7.87 4.47
N VAL A 83 -4.41 -7.87 3.55
CA VAL A 83 -4.21 -7.57 2.12
C VAL A 83 -3.63 -6.17 1.91
N TRP A 84 -4.09 -5.18 2.69
CA TRP A 84 -3.71 -3.77 2.50
C TRP A 84 -2.51 -3.33 3.34
N VAL A 85 -2.19 -4.03 4.44
CA VAL A 85 -1.06 -3.64 5.30
C VAL A 85 0.30 -4.00 4.68
N LEU A 86 0.38 -5.11 3.94
CA LEU A 86 1.60 -5.52 3.24
C LEU A 86 2.06 -4.51 2.18
N PRO A 87 1.20 -4.08 1.21
CA PRO A 87 1.60 -3.05 0.26
C PRO A 87 1.83 -1.70 0.95
N ALA A 88 1.07 -1.36 1.99
CA ALA A 88 1.31 -0.14 2.77
C ALA A 88 2.72 -0.12 3.38
N GLY A 89 3.15 -1.22 4.02
CA GLY A 89 4.47 -1.34 4.61
C GLY A 89 5.61 -1.33 3.59
N LEU A 90 5.44 -2.01 2.44
CA LEU A 90 6.43 -2.00 1.36
C LEU A 90 6.62 -0.58 0.79
N LEU A 91 5.52 0.12 0.51
CA LEU A 91 5.54 1.48 0.00
C LEU A 91 6.15 2.45 1.01
N LEU A 92 5.88 2.26 2.30
CA LEU A 92 6.52 3.03 3.37
C LEU A 92 8.04 2.85 3.34
N ALA A 93 8.52 1.61 3.31
CA ALA A 93 9.95 1.30 3.28
C ALA A 93 10.63 1.92 2.06
N VAL A 94 10.01 1.82 0.87
CA VAL A 94 10.50 2.44 -0.36
C VAL A 94 10.54 3.97 -0.24
N GLY A 95 9.50 4.59 0.32
CA GLY A 95 9.44 6.02 0.57
C GLY A 95 10.56 6.51 1.49
N VAL A 96 10.81 5.78 2.59
CA VAL A 96 11.91 6.06 3.52
C VAL A 96 13.27 5.94 2.83
N ILE A 97 13.50 4.90 2.02
CA ILE A 97 14.75 4.72 1.27
C ILE A 97 14.98 5.90 0.31
N PHE A 98 13.94 6.34 -0.41
CA PHE A 98 14.04 7.49 -1.30
C PHE A 98 14.29 8.81 -0.56
N ALA A 99 13.60 9.04 0.57
CA ALA A 99 13.81 10.22 1.41
C ALA A 99 15.25 10.26 1.94
N TRP A 100 15.76 9.14 2.44
CA TRP A 100 17.13 9.02 2.95
C TRP A 100 18.18 9.29 1.87
N ARG A 101 17.98 8.75 0.66
CA ARG A 101 18.85 9.01 -0.50
C ARG A 101 18.80 10.47 -0.96
N GLY A 102 17.64 11.12 -0.86
CA GLY A 102 17.47 12.54 -1.18
C GLY A 102 18.03 13.50 -0.12
N TRP A 103 18.29 13.03 1.10
CA TRP A 103 18.89 13.82 2.18
C TRP A 103 20.41 13.63 2.29
N ARG A 104 20.94 12.45 1.94
CA ARG A 104 22.40 12.21 1.95
C ARG A 104 23.18 12.83 0.78
N ARG A 105 22.52 13.56 -0.13
CA ARG A 105 23.14 14.22 -1.29
C ARG A 105 22.89 15.70 -1.24
#